data_AF-A0A934BRZ7-F1
#
_entry.id   AF-A0A934BRZ7-F1
#
_cell.length_a   1.000
_cell.length_b   1.000
_cell.length_c   1.000
_cell.angle_alpha   90.00
_cell.angle_beta   90.00
_cell.angle_gamma   90.00
#
_symmetry.space_group_name_H-M   'P 1'
#
loop_
_entity.id
_entity.type
_entity.pdbx_description
1 polymer ?
#
loop_
_entity_poly.entity_id
_entity_poly.type
_entity_poly.pdbx_seq_one_letter_code
_entity_poly.pdbx_strand_id
1 'polypeptide(L)'
;MMKYTYVIAAFILALIGSVLLASGGIKEKTLMLIKSRGYLEYTPIEAQELAYTRCKQCHPIDKVTKYCMRCGPPFIIVLHNMKKLIALEKQKQAMQWISSITDAEAVAITQVWNALVGNWEDTWRKEDLKKLLEKDDTLIRLLDTPVKERKIEAGLKGKTAGGVYKETYDTMKPLPNVK
;
A
#
# COMPACT_ATOMS: atom_id res chain seq x y z
N MET A 1 19.69 -27.38 44.80
CA MET A 1 20.27 -26.70 43.62
C MET A 1 19.26 -26.41 42.51
N MET A 2 18.29 -27.28 42.21
CA MET A 2 17.27 -27.05 41.15
C MET A 2 16.36 -25.83 41.32
N LYS A 3 16.00 -25.42 42.54
CA LYS A 3 15.09 -24.28 42.76
C LYS A 3 15.66 -22.95 42.27
N TYR A 4 16.98 -22.73 42.42
CA TYR A 4 17.61 -21.49 41.99
C TYR A 4 17.79 -21.43 40.47
N THR A 5 17.96 -22.56 39.80
CA THR A 5 18.06 -22.61 38.33
C THR A 5 16.77 -22.17 37.64
N TYR A 6 15.60 -22.53 38.16
CA TYR A 6 14.32 -22.05 37.59
C TYR A 6 14.09 -20.56 37.85
N VAL A 7 14.49 -20.07 39.02
CA VAL A 7 14.38 -18.63 39.34
C VAL A 7 15.34 -17.82 38.48
N ILE A 8 16.58 -18.27 38.29
CA ILE A 8 17.57 -17.63 37.42
C ILE A 8 17.11 -17.69 35.95
N ALA A 9 16.59 -18.83 35.48
CA ALA A 9 16.06 -18.95 34.12
C ALA A 9 14.85 -18.03 33.87
N ALA A 10 13.93 -17.93 34.84
CA ALA A 10 12.80 -17.01 34.77
C ALA A 10 13.25 -15.55 34.79
N PHE A 11 14.28 -15.22 35.58
CA PHE A 11 14.85 -13.88 35.63
C PHE A 11 15.55 -13.51 34.31
N ILE A 12 16.30 -14.44 33.70
CA ILE A 12 16.93 -14.26 32.39
C ILE A 12 15.88 -14.11 31.29
N LEU A 13 14.82 -14.93 31.29
CA LEU A 13 13.71 -14.82 30.34
C LEU A 13 12.96 -13.48 30.49
N ALA A 14 12.72 -13.04 31.73
CA ALA A 14 12.12 -11.74 32.00
C ALA A 14 13.03 -10.60 31.51
N LEU A 15 14.33 -10.67 31.78
CA LEU A 15 15.33 -9.69 31.32
C LEU A 15 15.37 -9.61 29.79
N ILE A 16 15.47 -10.75 29.11
CA ILE A 16 15.43 -10.84 27.65
C ILE A 16 14.10 -10.26 27.12
N GLY A 17 12.97 -10.62 27.72
CA GLY A 17 11.65 -10.07 27.37
C GLY A 17 11.59 -8.55 27.52
N SER A 18 12.09 -8.00 28.62
CA SER A 18 12.13 -6.55 28.85
C SER A 18 13.12 -5.81 27.94
N VAL A 19 14.27 -6.41 27.62
CA VAL A 19 15.25 -5.84 26.67
C VAL A 19 14.71 -5.86 25.24
N LEU A 20 14.01 -6.93 24.84
CA LEU A 20 13.35 -7.00 23.54
C LEU A 20 12.21 -5.97 23.43
N LEU A 21 11.42 -5.79 24.49
CA LEU A 21 10.37 -4.77 24.55
C LEU A 21 10.92 -3.33 24.54
N ALA A 22 12.09 -3.10 25.13
CA ALA A 22 12.77 -1.80 25.13
C ALA A 22 13.45 -1.48 23.79
N SER A 23 13.77 -2.49 22.97
CA SER A 23 14.32 -2.29 21.64
C SER A 23 13.21 -1.85 20.66
N GLY A 24 13.12 -0.54 20.39
CA GLY A 24 12.05 0.08 19.59
C GLY A 24 11.77 -0.60 18.24
N GLY A 25 12.78 -1.24 17.62
CA GLY A 25 12.63 -1.95 16.35
C GLY A 25 11.73 -3.20 16.38
N ILE A 26 11.53 -3.84 17.55
CA ILE A 26 10.60 -4.97 17.66
C ILE A 26 9.16 -4.47 17.69
N LYS A 27 8.91 -3.39 18.45
CA LYS A 27 7.60 -2.74 18.52
C LYS A 27 7.12 -2.29 17.13
N GLU A 28 8.00 -1.70 16.33
CA GLU A 28 7.71 -1.24 14.98
C GLU A 28 7.40 -2.41 14.03
N LYS A 29 8.20 -3.48 14.04
CA LYS A 29 7.95 -4.68 13.23
C LYS A 29 6.65 -5.38 13.61
N THR A 30 6.36 -5.47 14.91
CA THR A 30 5.10 -6.03 15.41
C THR A 30 3.91 -5.17 15.00
N LEU A 31 4.01 -3.85 15.11
CA LEU A 31 2.96 -2.92 14.68
C LEU A 31 2.68 -3.04 13.18
N MET A 32 3.73 -3.12 12.36
CA MET A 32 3.61 -3.29 10.91
C MET A 32 2.98 -4.64 10.54
N LEU A 33 3.29 -5.70 11.28
CA LEU A 33 2.64 -7.01 11.09
C LEU A 33 1.16 -6.99 11.49
N ILE A 34 0.81 -6.30 12.57
CA ILE A 34 -0.58 -6.15 13.01
C ILE A 34 -1.39 -5.36 11.96
N LYS A 35 -0.79 -4.29 11.40
CA LYS A 35 -1.40 -3.47 10.33
C LYS A 35 -1.54 -4.25 9.02
N SER A 36 -0.54 -5.01 8.60
CA SER A 36 -0.63 -5.81 7.37
C SER A 36 -1.67 -6.92 7.46
N ARG A 37 -1.97 -7.39 8.67
CA ARG A 37 -3.10 -8.30 8.94
C ARG A 37 -4.47 -7.61 9.04
N GLY A 38 -4.52 -6.27 8.92
CA GLY A 38 -5.76 -5.50 8.93
C GLY A 38 -6.34 -5.19 10.32
N TYR A 39 -5.61 -5.47 11.41
CA TYR A 39 -6.07 -5.19 12.77
C TYR A 39 -5.92 -3.72 13.17
N LEU A 40 -5.06 -2.99 12.47
CA LEU A 40 -4.83 -1.57 12.66
C LEU A 40 -4.74 -0.89 11.30
N GLU A 41 -5.31 0.31 11.19
CA GLU A 41 -5.20 1.11 9.96
C GLU A 41 -3.81 1.73 9.82
N TYR A 42 -3.38 1.91 8.56
CA TYR A 42 -2.21 2.71 8.25
C TYR A 42 -2.55 4.21 8.31
N THR A 43 -1.67 5.00 8.89
CA THR A 43 -1.71 6.46 8.70
C THR A 43 -1.28 6.82 7.27
N PRO A 44 -1.63 8.01 6.75
CA PRO A 44 -1.22 8.45 5.42
C PRO A 44 0.31 8.42 5.20
N ILE A 45 1.10 8.78 6.21
CA ILE A 45 2.57 8.80 6.13
C ILE A 45 3.12 7.37 6.05
N GLU A 46 2.68 6.49 6.95
CA GLU A 46 3.12 5.09 6.96
C GLU A 46 2.70 4.36 5.67
N ALA A 47 1.50 4.64 5.15
CA ALA A 47 1.05 4.09 3.88
C ALA A 47 1.94 4.55 2.73
N GLN A 48 2.34 5.83 2.71
CA GLN A 48 3.25 6.36 1.70
C GLN A 48 4.62 5.65 1.78
N GLU A 49 5.21 5.51 2.97
CA GLU A 49 6.47 4.80 3.15
C GLU A 49 6.38 3.33 2.72
N LEU A 50 5.27 2.66 3.05
CA LEU A 50 4.97 1.31 2.60
C LEU A 50 4.91 1.22 1.08
N ALA A 51 4.16 2.11 0.42
CA ALA A 51 4.01 2.13 -1.03
C ALA A 51 5.35 2.30 -1.74
N TYR A 52 6.17 3.27 -1.31
CA TYR A 52 7.51 3.49 -1.84
C TYR A 52 8.40 2.27 -1.60
N THR A 53 8.35 1.66 -0.41
CA THR A 53 9.17 0.51 -0.05
C THR A 53 8.81 -0.75 -0.81
N ARG A 54 7.52 -1.00 -1.07
CA ARG A 54 7.07 -2.17 -1.83
C ARG A 54 7.36 -1.99 -3.32
N CYS A 55 7.03 -0.83 -3.89
CA CYS A 55 7.20 -0.61 -5.32
C CYS A 55 8.69 -0.52 -5.74
N LYS A 56 9.58 -0.04 -4.87
CA LYS A 56 11.03 0.01 -5.16
C LYS A 56 11.71 -1.36 -5.22
N GLN A 57 11.05 -2.45 -4.78
CA GLN A 57 11.61 -3.80 -4.84
C GLN A 57 11.80 -4.28 -6.28
N CYS A 58 10.92 -3.87 -7.18
CA CYS A 58 10.92 -4.35 -8.57
C CYS A 58 11.48 -3.31 -9.55
N HIS A 59 11.22 -2.02 -9.31
CA HIS A 59 11.54 -0.95 -10.24
C HIS A 59 12.02 0.32 -9.51
N PRO A 60 12.85 1.17 -10.15
CA PRO A 60 13.11 2.52 -9.64
C PRO A 60 11.80 3.28 -9.43
N ILE A 61 11.72 4.05 -8.35
CA ILE A 61 10.49 4.74 -7.97
C ILE A 61 9.99 5.71 -9.05
N ASP A 62 10.91 6.31 -9.81
CA ASP A 62 10.58 7.22 -10.91
C ASP A 62 9.70 6.58 -11.99
N LYS A 63 9.77 5.26 -12.18
CA LYS A 63 8.86 4.57 -13.11
C LYS A 63 7.42 4.59 -12.61
N VAL A 64 7.24 4.51 -11.29
CA VAL A 64 5.92 4.49 -10.65
C VAL A 64 5.34 5.90 -10.59
N THR A 65 6.17 6.91 -10.33
CA THR A 65 5.71 8.31 -10.31
C THR A 65 5.37 8.82 -11.72
N LYS A 66 6.01 8.28 -12.77
CA LYS A 66 5.68 8.60 -14.16
C LYS A 66 4.53 7.77 -14.74
N TYR A 67 3.77 7.07 -13.89
CA TYR A 67 2.65 6.27 -14.35
C TYR A 67 1.61 7.15 -15.05
N CYS A 68 1.31 6.82 -16.31
CA CYS A 68 0.41 7.62 -17.14
C CYS A 68 -1.06 7.28 -16.82
N MET A 69 -1.78 8.28 -16.30
CA MET A 69 -3.22 8.16 -15.99
C MET A 69 -4.10 7.88 -17.22
N ARG A 70 -3.63 8.24 -18.43
CA ARG A 70 -4.39 8.07 -19.67
C ARG A 70 -4.24 6.67 -20.27
N CYS A 71 -3.07 6.06 -20.14
CA CYS A 71 -2.74 4.83 -20.86
C CYS A 71 -2.69 3.60 -19.95
N GLY A 72 -2.60 3.81 -18.63
CA GLY A 72 -2.48 2.73 -17.65
C GLY A 72 -3.80 2.35 -16.98
N PRO A 73 -4.04 1.08 -16.62
CA PRO A 73 -5.18 0.68 -15.81
C PRO A 73 -5.20 1.35 -14.42
N PRO A 74 -6.36 1.52 -13.76
CA PRO A 74 -6.45 2.01 -12.39
C PRO A 74 -5.51 1.28 -11.44
N PHE A 75 -4.88 2.01 -10.51
CA PHE A 75 -3.94 1.40 -9.55
C PHE A 75 -4.59 0.27 -8.75
N ILE A 76 -5.89 0.33 -8.51
CA ILE A 76 -6.64 -0.76 -7.88
C ILE A 76 -6.55 -2.08 -8.69
N ILE A 77 -6.59 -2.00 -10.02
CA ILE A 77 -6.41 -3.14 -10.93
C ILE A 77 -4.94 -3.56 -11.01
N VAL A 78 -4.01 -2.60 -11.02
CA VAL A 78 -2.58 -2.88 -11.00
C VAL A 78 -2.22 -3.69 -9.75
N LEU A 79 -2.67 -3.24 -8.57
CA LEU A 79 -2.38 -3.91 -7.30
C LEU A 79 -3.04 -5.29 -7.20
N HIS A 80 -4.27 -5.45 -7.69
CA HIS A 80 -4.92 -6.75 -7.80
C HIS A 80 -4.06 -7.75 -8.60
N ASN A 81 -3.63 -7.35 -9.80
CA ASN A 81 -2.81 -8.21 -10.65
C ASN A 81 -1.41 -8.45 -10.07
N MET A 82 -0.80 -7.46 -9.42
CA MET A 82 0.48 -7.63 -8.75
C MET A 82 0.40 -8.66 -7.62
N LYS A 83 -0.66 -8.66 -6.79
CA LYS A 83 -0.85 -9.68 -5.75
C LYS A 83 -0.85 -11.09 -6.35
N LYS A 84 -1.63 -11.29 -7.41
CA LYS A 84 -1.73 -12.56 -8.14
C LYS A 84 -0.38 -12.97 -8.74
N LEU A 85 0.29 -12.04 -9.43
CA LEU A 85 1.60 -12.29 -10.04
C LEU A 85 2.64 -12.69 -8.99
N ILE A 86 2.73 -11.96 -7.87
CA ILE A 86 3.67 -12.29 -6.78
C ILE A 86 3.35 -13.66 -6.20
N ALA A 87 2.07 -14.01 -6.02
CA ALA A 87 1.68 -15.32 -5.52
C ALA A 87 2.12 -16.47 -6.45
N LEU A 88 2.02 -16.27 -7.77
CA LEU A 88 2.48 -17.23 -8.77
C LEU A 88 4.01 -17.29 -8.83
N GLU A 89 4.68 -16.15 -8.89
CA GLU A 89 6.15 -16.06 -9.02
C GLU A 89 6.85 -16.62 -7.78
N LYS A 90 6.26 -16.49 -6.58
CA LYS A 90 6.82 -17.08 -5.35
C LYS A 90 6.97 -18.60 -5.37
N GLN A 91 6.25 -19.28 -6.26
CA GLN A 91 6.42 -20.73 -6.45
C GLN A 91 7.75 -21.06 -7.14
N LYS A 92 8.39 -20.06 -7.79
CA LYS A 92 9.69 -20.19 -8.43
C LYS A 92 10.80 -19.78 -7.45
N GLN A 93 11.83 -20.60 -7.31
CA GLN A 93 12.93 -20.38 -6.38
C GLN A 93 13.64 -19.03 -6.59
N ALA A 94 13.75 -18.57 -7.83
CA ALA A 94 14.41 -17.31 -8.19
C ALA A 94 13.65 -16.03 -7.73
N MET A 95 12.39 -16.15 -7.30
CA MET A 95 11.52 -15.01 -7.00
C MET A 95 11.01 -14.99 -5.55
N GLN A 96 11.58 -15.82 -4.68
CA GLN A 96 11.22 -15.87 -3.25
C GLN A 96 11.58 -14.59 -2.48
N TRP A 97 12.50 -13.78 -3.01
CA TRP A 97 12.93 -12.52 -2.42
C TRP A 97 11.84 -11.43 -2.50
N ILE A 98 10.87 -11.55 -3.41
CA ILE A 98 9.78 -10.60 -3.51
C ILE A 98 8.82 -10.81 -2.35
N SER A 99 8.52 -9.74 -1.63
CA SER A 99 7.63 -9.79 -0.48
C SER A 99 6.15 -9.85 -0.92
N SER A 100 5.32 -10.66 -0.24
CA SER A 100 3.88 -10.73 -0.54
C SER A 100 3.20 -9.41 -0.16
N ILE A 101 2.18 -9.03 -0.92
CA ILE A 101 1.31 -7.89 -0.60
C ILE A 101 0.03 -8.44 0.04
N THR A 102 -0.21 -8.06 1.29
CA THR A 102 -1.46 -8.39 2.00
C THR A 102 -2.62 -7.53 1.52
N ASP A 103 -3.85 -7.91 1.87
CA ASP A 103 -5.05 -7.15 1.53
C ASP A 103 -5.03 -5.72 2.09
N ALA A 104 -4.64 -5.57 3.36
CA ALA A 104 -4.53 -4.25 4.00
C ALA A 104 -3.47 -3.38 3.32
N GLU A 105 -2.32 -3.98 2.96
CA GLU A 105 -1.27 -3.27 2.23
C GLU A 105 -1.72 -2.88 0.82
N ALA A 106 -2.44 -3.75 0.11
CA ALA A 106 -2.97 -3.43 -1.21
C ALA A 106 -3.90 -2.22 -1.16
N VAL A 107 -4.81 -2.18 -0.20
CA VAL A 107 -5.72 -1.05 0.02
C VAL A 107 -4.97 0.24 0.34
N ALA A 108 -3.95 0.16 1.20
CA ALA A 108 -3.13 1.31 1.56
C ALA A 108 -2.33 1.84 0.35
N ILE A 109 -1.67 0.94 -0.39
CA ILE A 109 -0.85 1.30 -1.55
C ILE A 109 -1.70 1.88 -2.68
N THR A 110 -2.88 1.31 -2.95
CA THR A 110 -3.81 1.86 -3.95
C THR A 110 -4.21 3.29 -3.59
N GLN A 111 -4.61 3.55 -2.34
CA GLN A 111 -4.99 4.91 -1.91
C GLN A 111 -3.84 5.91 -2.01
N VAL A 112 -2.60 5.50 -1.72
CA VAL A 112 -1.42 6.36 -1.86
C VAL A 112 -1.22 6.78 -3.31
N TRP A 113 -1.19 5.81 -4.23
CA TRP A 113 -0.92 6.13 -5.63
C TRP A 113 -2.08 6.85 -6.30
N ASN A 114 -3.32 6.55 -5.89
CA ASN A 114 -4.50 7.34 -6.25
C ASN A 114 -4.37 8.81 -5.83
N ALA A 115 -3.84 9.09 -4.64
CA ALA A 115 -3.62 10.47 -4.21
C ALA A 115 -2.45 11.15 -4.95
N LEU A 116 -1.30 10.47 -5.03
CA LEU A 116 -0.03 11.07 -5.44
C LEU A 116 0.15 11.18 -6.96
N VAL A 117 -0.34 10.20 -7.72
CA VAL A 117 -0.28 10.19 -9.19
C VAL A 117 -1.64 10.60 -9.73
N GLY A 118 -2.71 9.98 -9.24
CA GLY A 118 -4.09 10.34 -9.52
C GLY A 118 -5.01 9.12 -9.45
N ASN A 119 -6.30 9.37 -9.28
CA ASN A 119 -7.33 8.35 -9.24
C ASN A 119 -8.14 8.48 -10.52
N TRP A 120 -8.19 7.41 -11.31
CA TRP A 120 -8.96 7.36 -12.56
C TRP A 120 -9.98 6.20 -12.55
N GLU A 121 -10.32 5.71 -11.37
CA GLU A 121 -11.42 4.73 -11.19
C GLU A 121 -12.75 5.28 -11.73
N ASP A 122 -12.96 6.60 -11.71
CA ASP A 122 -14.14 7.29 -12.23
C ASP A 122 -14.18 7.39 -13.77
N THR A 123 -13.03 7.27 -14.44
CA THR A 123 -12.95 7.22 -15.90
C THR A 123 -13.31 5.85 -16.49
N TRP A 124 -13.47 4.84 -15.62
CA TRP A 124 -13.84 3.47 -15.97
C TRP A 124 -15.26 3.16 -15.48
N ARG A 125 -15.97 2.28 -16.18
CA ARG A 125 -17.25 1.77 -15.68
C ARG A 125 -17.00 0.89 -14.47
N LYS A 126 -17.76 1.11 -13.40
CA LYS A 126 -17.57 0.43 -12.13
C LYS A 126 -17.78 -1.08 -12.26
N GLU A 127 -18.69 -1.51 -13.13
CA GLU A 127 -18.98 -2.91 -13.43
C GLU A 127 -17.77 -3.61 -14.06
N ASP A 128 -17.06 -2.91 -14.96
CA ASP A 128 -15.86 -3.41 -15.60
C ASP A 128 -14.72 -3.55 -14.58
N LEU A 129 -14.58 -2.58 -13.67
CA LEU A 129 -13.61 -2.66 -12.58
C LEU A 129 -13.90 -3.84 -11.65
N LYS A 130 -15.17 -4.04 -11.26
CA LYS A 130 -15.57 -5.20 -10.44
C LYS A 130 -15.27 -6.53 -11.14
N LYS A 131 -15.52 -6.60 -12.45
CA LYS A 131 -15.20 -7.79 -13.26
C LYS A 131 -13.69 -8.08 -13.27
N LEU A 132 -12.86 -7.05 -13.41
CA LEU A 132 -11.40 -7.19 -13.42
C LEU A 132 -10.81 -7.51 -12.03
N LEU A 133 -11.46 -7.06 -10.95
CA LEU A 133 -11.08 -7.41 -9.57
C LEU A 133 -11.51 -8.82 -9.17
N GLU A 134 -12.39 -9.45 -9.94
CA GLU A 134 -12.93 -10.80 -9.71
C GLU A 134 -13.51 -10.98 -8.31
N LYS A 135 -12.80 -11.70 -7.42
CA LYS A 135 -13.21 -12.01 -6.03
C LYS A 135 -12.34 -11.31 -4.99
N ASP A 136 -11.63 -10.24 -5.37
CA ASP A 136 -10.85 -9.45 -4.43
C ASP A 136 -11.77 -8.52 -3.62
N ASP A 137 -12.52 -9.11 -2.68
CA ASP A 137 -13.54 -8.43 -1.87
C ASP A 137 -12.97 -7.19 -1.15
N THR A 138 -11.70 -7.23 -0.78
CA THR A 138 -11.03 -6.11 -0.11
C THR A 138 -10.86 -4.91 -1.06
N LEU A 139 -10.40 -5.13 -2.28
CA LEU A 139 -10.31 -4.05 -3.28
C LEU A 139 -11.70 -3.66 -3.83
N ILE A 140 -12.64 -4.58 -3.93
CA ILE A 140 -14.03 -4.25 -4.31
C ILE A 140 -14.67 -3.33 -3.26
N ARG A 141 -14.48 -3.61 -1.96
CA ARG A 141 -14.91 -2.70 -0.89
C ARG A 141 -14.27 -1.32 -0.99
N LEU A 142 -12.97 -1.25 -1.32
CA LEU A 142 -12.29 0.03 -1.55
C LEU A 142 -12.92 0.79 -2.73
N LEU A 143 -13.18 0.10 -3.86
CA LEU A 143 -13.86 0.67 -5.02
C LEU A 143 -15.26 1.21 -4.68
N ASP A 144 -15.98 0.50 -3.81
CA ASP A 144 -17.30 0.91 -3.32
C ASP A 144 -17.23 2.04 -2.28
N THR A 145 -16.08 2.27 -1.66
CA THR A 145 -15.86 3.33 -0.67
C THR A 145 -15.67 4.68 -1.37
N PRO A 146 -16.50 5.71 -1.08
CA PRO A 146 -16.33 7.05 -1.63
C PRO A 146 -14.93 7.64 -1.34
N VAL A 147 -14.34 8.35 -2.29
CA VAL A 147 -12.98 8.93 -2.15
C VAL A 147 -12.83 9.79 -0.89
N LYS A 148 -13.88 10.54 -0.51
CA LYS A 148 -13.90 11.36 0.71
C LYS A 148 -13.77 10.55 2.01
N GLU A 149 -14.13 9.26 1.99
CA GLU A 149 -14.06 8.35 3.14
C GLU A 149 -12.76 7.51 3.14
N ARG A 150 -11.97 7.59 2.06
CA ARG A 150 -10.66 6.93 1.94
C ARG A 150 -9.60 7.72 2.69
N LYS A 151 -9.42 7.42 3.98
CA LYS A 151 -8.58 8.18 4.93
C LYS A 151 -7.16 8.47 4.41
N ILE A 152 -6.52 7.52 3.73
CA ILE A 152 -5.16 7.71 3.20
C ILE A 152 -5.18 8.64 1.99
N GLU A 153 -6.11 8.42 1.06
CA GLU A 153 -6.25 9.24 -0.14
C GLU A 153 -6.61 10.69 0.22
N ALA A 154 -7.54 10.87 1.17
CA ALA A 154 -7.93 12.17 1.71
C ALA A 154 -6.77 12.84 2.47
N GLY A 155 -6.02 12.10 3.29
CA GLY A 155 -4.87 12.63 4.04
C GLY A 155 -3.66 13.02 3.18
N LEU A 156 -3.57 12.50 1.95
CA LEU A 156 -2.54 12.84 0.97
C LEU A 156 -3.06 13.79 -0.13
N LYS A 157 -4.30 14.28 -0.02
CA LYS A 157 -4.89 15.18 -1.02
C LYS A 157 -4.02 16.43 -1.20
N GLY A 158 -3.80 16.80 -2.46
CA GLY A 158 -2.96 17.96 -2.83
C GLY A 158 -1.46 17.70 -2.82
N LYS A 159 -1.00 16.53 -2.34
CA LYS A 159 0.39 16.09 -2.54
C LYS A 159 0.55 15.47 -3.92
N THR A 160 1.75 15.56 -4.45
CA THR A 160 2.14 14.91 -5.72
C THR A 160 3.43 14.13 -5.49
N ALA A 161 3.59 13.02 -6.20
CA ALA A 161 4.90 12.38 -6.24
C ALA A 161 5.85 13.21 -7.12
N GLY A 162 7.14 13.25 -6.77
CA GLY A 162 8.15 13.94 -7.56
C GLY A 162 8.17 13.44 -9.02
N GLY A 163 8.08 14.38 -9.97
CA GLY A 163 8.03 14.07 -11.40
C GLY A 163 6.64 13.79 -11.99
N VAL A 164 5.56 13.87 -11.20
CA VAL A 164 4.17 13.84 -11.71
C VAL A 164 3.77 15.24 -12.16
N TYR A 165 3.36 15.40 -13.43
CA TYR A 165 2.60 16.58 -13.86
C TYR A 165 1.13 16.33 -13.58
N LYS A 166 0.55 17.06 -12.62
CA LYS A 166 -0.88 17.02 -12.32
C LYS A 166 -1.50 18.26 -12.94
N GLU A 167 -2.28 18.10 -14.00
CA GLU A 167 -3.11 19.19 -14.52
C GLU A 167 -4.08 19.59 -13.41
N THR A 168 -3.86 20.75 -12.81
CA THR A 168 -4.85 21.33 -11.91
C THR A 168 -5.90 21.98 -12.80
N TYR A 169 -7.18 21.70 -12.56
CA TYR A 169 -8.29 22.25 -13.36
C TYR A 169 -8.29 23.80 -13.40
N ASP A 170 -7.63 24.47 -12.46
CA ASP A 170 -7.39 25.93 -12.46
C ASP A 170 -6.51 26.42 -13.63
N THR A 171 -5.73 25.53 -14.26
CA THR A 171 -4.83 25.88 -15.37
C THR A 171 -5.41 25.59 -16.75
N MET A 172 -6.58 24.96 -16.84
CA MET A 172 -7.29 24.80 -18.11
C MET A 172 -8.03 26.09 -18.45
N LYS A 173 -7.37 27.01 -19.17
CA LYS A 173 -8.12 27.96 -19.99
C LYS A 173 -8.98 27.14 -20.96
N PRO A 174 -10.30 27.41 -21.06
CA PRO A 174 -11.13 26.74 -22.05
C PRO A 174 -10.50 26.95 -23.43
N LEU A 175 -10.35 25.86 -24.18
CA LEU A 175 -9.87 25.93 -25.56
C LEU A 175 -10.77 26.91 -26.33
N PRO A 176 -10.21 27.87 -27.08
CA PRO A 176 -11.03 28.76 -27.88
C PRO A 176 -11.88 27.92 -28.82
N ASN A 177 -13.18 28.15 -28.80
CA ASN A 177 -14.16 27.47 -29.65
C ASN A 177 -13.67 27.51 -31.09
N VAL A 178 -13.25 26.36 -31.61
CA VAL A 178 -12.97 26.19 -33.04
C VAL A 178 -14.35 26.05 -33.70
N LYS A 179 -14.77 27.12 -34.36
CA LYS A 179 -15.96 27.15 -35.23
C LYS A 179 -15.76 26.29 -36.47
#